data_AF-A0A8J2I573-F1
#
_entry.id   AF-A0A8J2I573-F1
#
_cell.length_a   1.000
_cell.length_b   1.000
_cell.length_c   1.000
_cell.angle_alpha   90.00
_cell.angle_beta   90.00
_cell.angle_gamma   90.00
#
_symmetry.space_group_name_H-M   'P 1'
#
loop_
_entity.id
_entity.type
_entity.pdbx_description
1 polymer ?
#
loop_
_entity_poly.entity_id
_entity_poly.type
_entity_poly.pdbx_seq_one_letter_code
_entity_poly.pdbx_strand_id
1 'polypeptide(L)'
;MYAAGEDLKRYLIVPPSSSPSSSSPAASDSRISVSAHVGTDARYDRQGSYDKAEKHTMGVDAPTQPPTLGSAHVEDPMSSSTPLDGVFKIDDFLNKHKDAHQAQMLAREAKHAPTAGPPSKKTKANDNVAPLKPVAVGARSSKHTILLHEKYQVLGIPQPLFHYGGGGETGWSVSVSFPGLDDADELQGLSEEKRFNSKQEAKEAMSQKALAVLDELEKQGRVQKGGKSKNKKDAGGQVVQQVKEEKVPGENYVGQLLEFQRATGSPQPTYTDYQSGQRFACLVTIEGQGQEFGSIESLFTSKKAARQDAARHAVEHFKSIGTWPDDATAVGGIKKKKKKKAQPGIPEMVSISTPDRTPSIASTSTTSPGTMSFAQQVASLAVILALPTPEWQYTSHPNDPNFHTVSCFFRGQGPHEGPIGEVRNIYGKKKAKEECARLTLDYLKEVREKRVAYGAEVMKGITGAEGVLAAAAGKPVEDEEKNVREDVAAMRQFEREMEESSEEDEEMFADAMEG
;
A
#
# COMPACT_ATOMS: atom_id res chain seq x y z
N MET A 1 23.00 -55.82 2.89
CA MET A 1 22.91 -55.71 1.42
C MET A 1 21.49 -56.09 1.04
N TYR A 2 20.64 -55.11 0.74
CA TYR A 2 19.27 -55.35 0.31
C TYR A 2 19.25 -55.63 -1.19
N ALA A 3 18.40 -56.56 -1.62
CA ALA A 3 18.31 -56.99 -3.01
C ALA A 3 17.81 -55.85 -3.92
N ALA A 4 18.43 -55.71 -5.09
CA ALA A 4 18.03 -54.74 -6.10
C ALA A 4 16.62 -55.08 -6.62
N GLY A 5 15.61 -54.32 -6.17
CA GLY A 5 14.23 -54.47 -6.66
C GLY A 5 13.13 -54.16 -5.65
N GLU A 6 13.40 -54.14 -4.34
CA GLU A 6 12.34 -53.87 -3.35
C GLU A 6 11.94 -52.39 -3.23
N ASP A 7 12.77 -51.45 -3.69
CA ASP A 7 12.49 -50.02 -3.57
C ASP A 7 11.39 -49.54 -4.55
N LEU A 8 11.17 -50.27 -5.65
CA LEU A 8 10.18 -49.94 -6.68
C LEU A 8 8.72 -50.08 -6.20
N LYS A 9 8.46 -50.86 -5.14
CA LYS A 9 7.11 -51.01 -4.58
C LYS A 9 6.66 -49.83 -3.73
N ARG A 10 7.59 -48.96 -3.28
CA ARG A 10 7.24 -47.78 -2.46
C ARG A 10 6.92 -46.54 -3.29
N TYR A 11 7.27 -46.51 -4.57
CA TYR A 11 7.14 -45.32 -5.43
C TYR A 11 6.11 -45.44 -6.56
N LEU A 12 5.48 -46.60 -6.74
CA LEU A 12 4.37 -46.77 -7.69
C LEU A 12 3.02 -46.51 -7.01
N ILE A 13 2.59 -45.24 -7.01
CA ILE A 13 1.20 -44.87 -6.74
C ILE A 13 0.39 -45.23 -7.99
N VAL A 14 -0.08 -46.48 -8.05
CA VAL A 14 -1.14 -46.90 -8.96
C VAL A 14 -2.47 -46.73 -8.23
N PRO A 15 -3.44 -45.95 -8.74
CA PRO A 15 -4.77 -45.91 -8.14
C PRO A 15 -5.41 -47.30 -8.26
N PRO A 16 -5.98 -47.88 -7.17
CA PRO A 16 -6.57 -49.20 -7.25
C PRO A 16 -7.76 -49.19 -8.19
N SER A 17 -7.69 -50.01 -9.25
CA SER A 17 -8.84 -50.31 -10.10
C SER A 17 -9.81 -51.18 -9.33
N SER A 18 -11.04 -50.70 -9.22
CA SER A 18 -12.17 -51.42 -8.66
C SER A 18 -12.61 -52.56 -9.59
N SER A 19 -12.61 -53.78 -9.06
CA SER A 19 -13.28 -54.95 -9.63
C SER A 19 -14.07 -55.68 -8.52
N PRO A 20 -15.11 -56.49 -8.86
CA PRO A 20 -16.36 -56.51 -8.09
C PRO A 20 -16.57 -57.73 -7.17
N SER A 21 -17.51 -57.54 -6.23
CA SER A 21 -18.46 -58.50 -5.63
C SER A 21 -17.97 -59.81 -4.98
N SER A 22 -18.30 -60.03 -3.69
CA SER A 22 -19.42 -60.91 -3.29
C SER A 22 -19.45 -61.25 -1.79
N SER A 23 -20.69 -61.38 -1.30
CA SER A 23 -21.21 -62.20 -0.18
C SER A 23 -20.73 -61.99 1.27
N SER A 24 -21.65 -61.44 2.07
CA SER A 24 -21.87 -61.74 3.49
C SER A 24 -22.19 -63.24 3.72
N PRO A 25 -22.11 -63.76 4.97
CA PRO A 25 -23.29 -63.68 5.85
C PRO A 25 -23.03 -63.53 7.38
N ALA A 26 -24.05 -62.97 8.04
CA ALA A 26 -24.66 -63.34 9.32
C ALA A 26 -23.88 -63.31 10.67
N ALA A 27 -24.40 -62.40 11.54
CA ALA A 27 -25.00 -62.67 12.86
C ALA A 27 -24.16 -62.58 14.17
N SER A 28 -24.93 -62.26 15.23
CA SER A 28 -24.66 -62.15 16.68
C SER A 28 -23.90 -60.88 17.13
N ASP A 29 -24.52 -59.88 17.77
CA ASP A 29 -25.34 -59.82 19.00
C ASP A 29 -24.50 -59.99 20.27
N SER A 30 -24.19 -58.88 20.94
CA SER A 30 -24.00 -58.82 22.40
C SER A 30 -23.92 -57.36 22.88
N ARG A 31 -24.99 -56.97 23.59
CA ARG A 31 -25.07 -55.84 24.51
C ARG A 31 -24.08 -56.02 25.66
N ILE A 32 -23.28 -54.99 25.99
CA ILE A 32 -22.90 -54.68 27.38
C ILE A 32 -22.83 -53.15 27.55
N SER A 33 -23.74 -52.62 28.37
CA SER A 33 -23.65 -51.29 28.97
C SER A 33 -22.76 -51.33 30.20
N VAL A 34 -21.86 -50.37 30.38
CA VAL A 34 -21.42 -49.94 31.71
C VAL A 34 -21.15 -48.43 31.71
N SER A 35 -21.86 -47.73 32.59
CA SER A 35 -21.67 -46.33 32.98
C SER A 35 -20.38 -46.10 33.78
N ALA A 36 -19.74 -44.95 33.58
CA ALA A 36 -19.14 -44.08 34.61
C ALA A 36 -18.68 -42.79 33.90
N HIS A 37 -19.33 -41.63 34.08
CA HIS A 37 -19.22 -40.71 35.22
C HIS A 37 -17.79 -40.39 35.63
N VAL A 38 -17.18 -39.32 35.06
CA VAL A 38 -16.55 -38.23 35.81
C VAL A 38 -16.56 -36.99 34.91
N GLY A 39 -17.39 -36.01 35.26
CA GLY A 39 -17.30 -34.64 34.76
C GLY A 39 -16.51 -33.79 35.75
N THR A 40 -15.61 -32.96 35.25
CA THR A 40 -15.09 -31.81 36.00
C THR A 40 -15.19 -30.58 35.11
N ASP A 41 -16.28 -29.86 35.33
CA ASP A 41 -16.50 -28.46 34.98
C ASP A 41 -15.41 -27.60 35.64
N ALA A 42 -14.76 -26.73 34.86
CA ALA A 42 -14.00 -25.60 35.37
C ALA A 42 -14.59 -24.32 34.79
N ARG A 43 -15.70 -23.89 35.41
CA ARG A 43 -16.26 -22.55 35.26
C ARG A 43 -15.38 -21.57 36.05
N TYR A 44 -14.78 -20.60 35.36
CA TYR A 44 -14.24 -19.40 36.01
C TYR A 44 -15.34 -18.34 36.03
N ASP A 45 -16.02 -18.26 37.17
CA ASP A 45 -16.78 -17.10 37.61
C ASP A 45 -15.78 -15.98 37.97
N ARG A 46 -15.95 -14.79 37.40
CA ARG A 46 -15.23 -13.58 37.83
C ARG A 46 -16.23 -12.45 38.05
N GLN A 47 -16.88 -12.49 39.21
CA GLN A 47 -17.56 -11.36 39.83
C GLN A 47 -16.60 -10.66 40.82
N GLY A 48 -16.77 -9.34 40.96
CA GLY A 48 -16.06 -8.46 41.89
C GLY A 48 -14.96 -7.67 41.18
N SER A 49 -14.87 -6.34 41.25
CA SER A 49 -15.30 -5.42 42.29
C SER A 49 -15.36 -4.02 41.70
N TYR A 50 -16.47 -3.31 41.89
CA TYR A 50 -16.51 -1.86 41.79
C TYR A 50 -15.99 -1.33 43.12
N ASP A 51 -14.87 -0.61 43.12
CA ASP A 51 -14.63 0.35 44.19
C ASP A 51 -13.62 1.44 43.80
N LYS A 52 -13.99 2.64 44.26
CA LYS A 52 -13.15 3.81 44.57
C LYS A 52 -12.51 4.61 43.43
N ALA A 53 -13.26 5.65 43.06
CA ALA A 53 -12.73 6.89 42.53
C ALA A 53 -11.95 7.64 43.62
N GLU A 54 -10.62 7.73 43.48
CA GLU A 54 -9.80 8.71 44.20
C GLU A 54 -9.65 9.98 43.37
N LYS A 55 -10.16 11.07 43.94
CA LYS A 55 -10.01 12.44 43.44
C LYS A 55 -8.59 12.90 43.72
N HIS A 56 -7.74 12.96 42.69
CA HIS A 56 -6.49 13.71 42.78
C HIS A 56 -6.77 15.21 42.63
N THR A 57 -6.80 15.91 43.77
CA THR A 57 -6.69 17.36 43.85
C THR A 57 -5.23 17.77 43.62
N MET A 58 -4.95 18.47 42.53
CA MET A 58 -3.65 19.09 42.27
C MET A 58 -3.52 20.33 43.17
N GLY A 59 -2.65 20.25 44.17
CA GLY A 59 -2.21 21.39 44.97
C GLY A 59 -1.29 22.30 44.16
N VAL A 60 -1.60 23.59 44.13
CA VAL A 60 -0.78 24.64 43.52
C VAL A 60 0.18 25.14 44.59
N ASP A 61 1.44 24.72 44.51
CA ASP A 61 2.54 25.26 45.32
C ASP A 61 3.25 26.39 44.55
N ALA A 62 3.09 27.62 45.04
CA ALA A 62 3.99 28.74 44.81
C ALA A 62 3.97 29.56 46.11
N PRO A 63 5.13 29.92 46.70
CA PRO A 63 5.88 31.06 46.18
C PRO A 63 7.41 30.97 46.34
N THR A 64 8.15 31.24 45.26
CA THR A 64 9.59 31.57 45.36
C THR A 64 9.77 33.06 45.08
N GLN A 65 10.26 33.76 46.09
CA GLN A 65 10.58 35.19 46.07
C GLN A 65 11.63 35.54 45.01
N PRO A 66 11.54 36.71 44.35
CA PRO A 66 12.63 37.24 43.55
C PRO A 66 13.72 37.87 44.45
N PRO A 67 15.02 37.73 44.10
CA PRO A 67 16.09 38.35 44.87
C PRO A 67 16.10 39.87 44.70
N THR A 68 16.13 40.55 45.83
CA THR A 68 16.42 41.97 46.00
C THR A 68 17.87 42.27 45.59
N LEU A 69 18.07 42.98 44.48
CA LEU A 69 19.36 43.60 44.17
C LEU A 69 19.44 44.96 44.83
N GLY A 70 20.45 45.11 45.68
CA GLY A 70 20.74 46.30 46.45
C GLY A 70 21.10 47.49 45.58
N SER A 71 20.44 48.60 45.88
CA SER A 71 20.76 49.94 45.39
C SER A 71 22.05 50.41 46.08
N ALA A 72 23.11 50.61 45.30
CA ALA A 72 24.29 51.36 45.71
C ALA A 72 24.27 52.69 44.97
N HIS A 73 23.78 53.72 45.66
CA HIS A 73 23.84 55.11 45.31
C HIS A 73 25.30 55.57 45.50
N VAL A 74 25.97 55.97 44.42
CA VAL A 74 27.18 56.80 44.48
C VAL A 74 26.87 58.04 43.66
N GLU A 75 26.90 59.17 44.34
CA GLU A 75 26.81 60.49 43.74
C GLU A 75 28.14 60.86 43.07
N ASP A 76 28.09 61.41 41.86
CA ASP A 76 28.73 62.69 41.55
C ASP A 76 28.33 63.20 40.14
N PRO A 77 28.43 64.53 39.89
CA PRO A 77 27.65 65.23 38.87
C PRO A 77 28.44 65.58 37.59
N MET A 78 27.67 66.05 36.59
CA MET A 78 28.09 66.81 35.40
C MET A 78 28.84 66.06 34.28
N SER A 79 28.08 65.69 33.24
CA SER A 79 28.54 65.90 31.86
C SER A 79 27.34 66.02 30.91
N SER A 80 27.18 67.21 30.34
CA SER A 80 26.25 67.52 29.26
C SER A 80 26.60 66.71 28.00
N SER A 81 25.88 65.62 27.75
CA SER A 81 25.93 64.92 26.47
C SER A 81 24.96 65.57 25.48
N THR A 82 25.51 66.07 24.39
CA THR A 82 24.79 66.50 23.19
C THR A 82 23.86 65.39 22.66
N PRO A 83 22.61 65.72 22.28
CA PRO A 83 21.69 64.73 21.73
C PRO A 83 22.16 64.25 20.36
N LEU A 84 22.24 62.93 20.19
CA LEU A 84 22.48 62.27 18.90
C LEU A 84 21.27 62.52 17.99
N ASP A 85 21.55 63.09 16.83
CA ASP A 85 20.57 63.39 15.79
C ASP A 85 19.95 62.08 15.27
N GLY A 86 18.62 61.96 15.34
CA GLY A 86 17.87 60.79 14.85
C GLY A 86 17.15 59.93 15.90
N VAL A 87 17.31 60.20 17.20
CA VAL A 87 16.51 59.52 18.25
C VAL A 87 15.31 60.38 18.61
N PHE A 88 14.18 60.16 17.92
CA PHE A 88 12.92 60.81 18.27
C PHE A 88 12.46 60.30 19.63
N LYS A 89 12.17 61.23 20.55
CA LYS A 89 11.49 60.90 21.80
C LYS A 89 10.13 60.30 21.45
N ILE A 90 9.73 59.28 22.21
CA ILE A 90 8.47 58.56 22.01
C ILE A 90 7.25 59.50 21.97
N ASP A 91 7.29 60.60 22.71
CA ASP A 91 6.24 61.63 22.72
C ASP A 91 6.15 62.39 21.38
N ASP A 92 7.27 62.61 20.69
CA ASP A 92 7.30 63.26 19.38
C ASP A 92 6.77 62.33 18.27
N PHE A 93 7.05 61.04 18.37
CA PHE A 93 6.48 60.02 17.48
C PHE A 93 4.97 59.88 17.67
N LEU A 94 4.50 59.86 18.93
CA LEU A 94 3.08 59.79 19.24
C LEU A 94 2.32 61.03 18.76
N ASN A 95 2.89 62.22 18.92
CA ASN A 95 2.28 63.44 18.40
C ASN A 95 2.24 63.47 16.86
N LYS A 96 3.30 63.02 16.18
CA LYS A 96 3.37 63.01 14.71
C LYS A 96 2.33 62.08 14.06
N HIS A 97 1.89 61.05 14.77
CA HIS A 97 0.93 60.06 14.26
C HIS A 97 -0.49 60.18 14.84
N LYS A 98 -0.72 61.14 15.75
CA LYS A 98 -2.02 61.33 16.41
C LYS A 98 -3.13 61.65 15.42
N ASP A 99 -2.86 62.52 14.45
CA ASP A 99 -3.86 62.94 13.45
C ASP A 99 -4.22 61.79 12.49
N ALA A 100 -3.24 60.97 12.09
CA ALA A 100 -3.47 59.81 11.25
C ALA A 100 -4.32 58.73 11.95
N HIS A 101 -4.06 58.50 13.25
CA HIS A 101 -4.85 57.57 14.05
C HIS A 101 -6.27 58.09 14.30
N GLN A 102 -6.43 59.40 14.53
CA GLN A 102 -7.73 60.02 14.74
C GLN A 102 -8.58 60.01 13.45
N ALA A 103 -7.96 60.20 12.28
CA ALA A 103 -8.63 60.05 10.99
C ALA A 103 -9.10 58.60 10.73
N GLN A 104 -8.31 57.60 11.15
CA GLN A 104 -8.69 56.19 11.03
C GLN A 104 -9.87 55.83 11.94
N MET A 105 -9.92 56.40 13.14
CA MET A 105 -11.04 56.24 14.08
C MET A 105 -12.33 56.85 13.51
N LEU A 106 -12.28 58.07 12.97
CA LEU A 106 -13.43 58.72 12.32
C LEU A 106 -13.91 57.95 11.08
N ALA A 107 -12.99 57.36 10.31
CA ALA A 107 -13.35 56.51 9.16
C ALA A 107 -14.03 55.19 9.57
N ARG A 108 -13.72 54.66 10.76
CA ARG A 108 -14.44 53.51 11.34
C ARG A 108 -15.81 53.91 11.88
N GLU A 109 -15.91 55.07 12.50
CA GLU A 109 -17.16 55.58 13.06
C GLU A 109 -18.17 55.93 11.95
N ALA A 110 -17.70 56.52 10.83
CA ALA A 110 -18.53 56.77 9.65
C ALA A 110 -19.07 55.48 8.99
N LYS A 111 -18.39 54.34 9.16
CA LYS A 111 -18.85 53.02 8.68
C LYS A 111 -19.86 52.34 9.62
N HIS A 112 -20.05 52.88 10.83
CA HIS A 112 -20.93 52.32 11.85
C HIS A 112 -22.06 53.26 12.29
N ALA A 113 -22.31 54.36 11.56
CA ALA A 113 -23.44 55.25 11.86
C ALA A 113 -24.79 54.50 11.73
N PRO A 114 -25.63 54.48 12.78
CA PRO A 114 -26.87 53.71 12.82
C PRO A 114 -28.04 54.46 12.16
N THR A 115 -28.74 53.81 11.24
CA THR A 115 -30.12 54.14 10.89
C THR A 115 -31.03 53.84 12.07
N ALA A 116 -31.78 54.84 12.52
CA ALA A 116 -32.61 54.81 13.72
C ALA A 116 -33.84 53.89 13.57
N GLY A 117 -34.04 53.01 14.54
CA GLY A 117 -35.27 52.25 14.79
C GLY A 117 -35.09 51.20 15.90
N PRO A 118 -35.97 51.10 16.91
CA PRO A 118 -35.70 50.31 18.11
C PRO A 118 -36.12 48.83 17.94
N PRO A 119 -35.29 47.83 18.28
CA PRO A 119 -35.70 46.44 18.17
C PRO A 119 -36.42 45.98 19.45
N SER A 120 -37.72 45.75 19.30
CA SER A 120 -38.46 44.83 20.16
C SER A 120 -38.00 43.40 19.91
N LYS A 121 -37.87 42.65 21.00
CA LYS A 121 -37.52 41.22 21.04
C LYS A 121 -38.42 40.40 20.10
N LYS A 122 -37.89 39.93 18.97
CA LYS A 122 -38.38 38.74 18.28
C LYS A 122 -37.22 37.99 17.63
N THR A 123 -37.05 36.76 18.09
CA THR A 123 -36.31 35.68 17.45
C THR A 123 -36.74 35.59 15.99
N LYS A 124 -35.84 35.90 15.04
CA LYS A 124 -36.04 35.63 13.62
C LYS A 124 -34.80 34.98 13.03
N ALA A 125 -35.05 33.85 12.39
CA ALA A 125 -34.16 33.13 11.52
C ALA A 125 -33.56 34.05 10.46
N ASN A 126 -32.28 33.83 10.18
CA ASN A 126 -31.50 34.60 9.23
C ASN A 126 -31.64 33.98 7.83
N ASP A 127 -32.74 34.29 7.14
CA ASP A 127 -32.92 34.00 5.71
C ASP A 127 -32.35 35.15 4.87
N ASN A 128 -31.02 35.25 4.80
CA ASN A 128 -30.34 35.88 3.67
C ASN A 128 -28.87 35.43 3.57
N VAL A 129 -28.65 34.12 3.51
CA VAL A 129 -27.39 33.56 3.02
C VAL A 129 -27.68 33.10 1.60
N ALA A 130 -27.30 33.91 0.61
CA ALA A 130 -27.20 33.41 -0.75
C ALA A 130 -26.32 32.14 -0.72
N PRO A 131 -26.78 30.99 -1.23
CA PRO A 131 -26.05 29.74 -1.10
C PRO A 131 -24.69 29.88 -1.78
N LEU A 132 -23.62 29.81 -0.98
CA LEU A 132 -22.24 29.82 -1.45
C LEU A 132 -22.06 28.61 -2.37
N LYS A 133 -22.15 28.84 -3.68
CA LYS A 133 -21.98 27.81 -4.70
C LYS A 133 -20.56 27.25 -4.58
N PRO A 134 -20.41 25.95 -4.29
CA PRO A 134 -19.09 25.36 -4.13
C PRO A 134 -18.29 25.43 -5.43
N VAL A 135 -17.04 25.88 -5.35
CA VAL A 135 -16.13 25.96 -6.52
C VAL A 135 -15.28 24.68 -6.56
N ALA A 136 -15.09 24.12 -7.75
CA ALA A 136 -14.26 22.93 -7.95
C ALA A 136 -12.79 23.26 -7.69
N VAL A 137 -12.14 22.60 -6.73
CA VAL A 137 -10.75 22.88 -6.35
C VAL A 137 -9.84 21.80 -6.92
N GLY A 138 -9.32 22.03 -8.12
CA GLY A 138 -8.34 21.17 -8.77
C GLY A 138 -7.04 21.11 -7.97
N ALA A 139 -6.75 19.97 -7.35
CA ALA A 139 -5.52 19.70 -6.59
C ALA A 139 -4.33 19.38 -7.51
N ARG A 140 -4.06 20.21 -8.52
CA ARG A 140 -2.86 20.04 -9.35
C ARG A 140 -1.72 20.83 -8.73
N SER A 141 -0.94 20.18 -7.86
CA SER A 141 0.47 20.58 -7.71
C SER A 141 1.11 20.56 -9.11
N SER A 142 1.91 21.56 -9.43
CA SER A 142 2.52 21.65 -10.75
C SER A 142 3.48 20.48 -11.01
N LYS A 143 3.65 20.13 -12.28
CA LYS A 143 4.50 19.03 -12.74
C LYS A 143 5.91 19.12 -12.12
N HIS A 144 6.50 20.31 -12.14
CA HIS A 144 7.84 20.57 -11.61
C HIS A 144 7.94 20.39 -10.10
N THR A 145 6.93 20.79 -9.33
CA THR A 145 6.94 20.57 -7.89
C THR A 145 6.87 19.08 -7.54
N ILE A 146 6.09 18.28 -8.27
CA ILE A 146 6.00 16.83 -8.05
C ILE A 146 7.36 16.18 -8.34
N LEU A 147 7.94 16.45 -9.52
CA LEU A 147 9.22 15.90 -9.95
C LEU A 147 10.36 16.27 -8.99
N LEU A 148 10.35 17.50 -8.46
CA LEU A 148 11.30 17.91 -7.42
C LEU A 148 11.18 16.98 -6.21
N HIS A 149 10.00 16.84 -5.61
CA HIS A 149 9.83 16.02 -4.40
C HIS A 149 10.22 14.55 -4.63
N GLU A 150 9.87 14.00 -5.78
CA GLU A 150 10.24 12.63 -6.17
C GLU A 150 11.77 12.49 -6.23
N LYS A 151 12.46 13.46 -6.85
CA LYS A 151 13.91 13.44 -6.96
C LYS A 151 14.60 13.52 -5.58
N TYR A 152 14.10 14.36 -4.67
CA TYR A 152 14.61 14.39 -3.29
C TYR A 152 14.43 13.05 -2.57
N GLN A 153 13.27 12.41 -2.74
CA GLN A 153 12.99 11.10 -2.13
C GLN A 153 13.93 10.01 -2.66
N VAL A 154 14.21 10.01 -3.96
CA VAL A 154 15.14 9.06 -4.60
C VAL A 154 16.58 9.29 -4.12
N LEU A 155 16.98 10.54 -3.95
CA LEU A 155 18.31 10.91 -3.49
C LEU A 155 18.48 10.76 -1.97
N GLY A 156 17.38 10.61 -1.22
CA GLY A 156 17.40 10.51 0.25
C GLY A 156 17.71 11.85 0.94
N ILE A 157 17.51 12.97 0.26
CA ILE A 157 17.78 14.32 0.79
C ILE A 157 16.52 14.82 1.52
N PRO A 158 16.66 15.56 2.64
CA PRO A 158 15.53 16.20 3.33
C PRO A 158 14.68 17.08 2.40
N GLN A 159 13.37 17.18 2.67
CA GLN A 159 12.45 17.95 1.83
C GLN A 159 12.84 19.44 1.75
N PRO A 160 12.72 20.07 0.57
CA PRO A 160 13.03 21.48 0.40
C PRO A 160 12.02 22.38 1.13
N LEU A 161 12.51 23.43 1.77
CA LEU A 161 11.68 24.43 2.43
C LEU A 161 11.55 25.67 1.55
N PHE A 162 10.31 26.05 1.24
CA PHE A 162 9.99 27.24 0.45
C PHE A 162 9.62 28.40 1.38
N HIS A 163 10.35 29.50 1.28
CA HIS A 163 10.04 30.75 1.95
C HIS A 163 9.43 31.71 0.93
N TYR A 164 8.26 32.26 1.24
CA TYR A 164 7.57 33.20 0.36
C TYR A 164 7.71 34.62 0.92
N GLY A 165 8.11 35.54 0.07
CA GLY A 165 8.11 36.98 0.33
C GLY A 165 7.10 37.70 -0.55
N GLY A 166 6.74 38.92 -0.16
CA GLY A 166 5.84 39.78 -0.93
C GLY A 166 4.35 39.54 -0.70
N GLY A 167 3.52 40.05 -1.61
CA GLY A 167 2.07 40.12 -1.48
C GLY A 167 1.38 40.42 -2.81
N GLY A 168 0.05 40.50 -2.81
CA GLY A 168 -0.75 40.66 -4.04
C GLY A 168 -0.42 41.92 -4.85
N GLU A 169 0.03 43.00 -4.19
CA GLU A 169 0.34 44.28 -4.84
C GLU A 169 1.81 44.39 -5.28
N THR A 170 2.74 43.78 -4.55
CA THR A 170 4.18 43.86 -4.82
C THR A 170 4.71 42.68 -5.63
N GLY A 171 3.85 41.70 -5.92
CA GLY A 171 4.23 40.39 -6.45
C GLY A 171 4.76 39.46 -5.37
N TRP A 172 4.73 38.17 -5.66
CA TRP A 172 5.27 37.10 -4.84
C TRP A 172 6.71 36.82 -5.24
N SER A 173 7.62 36.83 -4.25
CA SER A 173 8.95 36.27 -4.37
C SER A 173 9.02 34.96 -3.58
N VAL A 174 9.94 34.09 -3.95
CA VAL A 174 10.12 32.80 -3.28
C VAL A 174 11.59 32.44 -3.26
N SER A 175 12.06 32.00 -2.10
CA SER A 175 13.36 31.41 -1.93
C SER A 175 13.21 29.95 -1.48
N VAL A 176 14.14 29.12 -1.92
CA VAL A 176 14.18 27.70 -1.54
C VAL A 176 15.45 27.44 -0.75
N SER A 177 15.31 26.69 0.35
CA SER A 177 16.42 26.24 1.16
C SER A 177 16.44 24.72 1.23
N PHE A 178 17.64 24.15 1.28
CA PHE A 178 17.87 22.71 1.21
C PHE A 178 18.64 22.27 2.46
N PRO A 179 17.93 21.85 3.51
CA PRO A 179 18.58 21.38 4.74
C PRO A 179 19.41 20.12 4.47
N GLY A 180 20.66 20.09 4.94
CA GLY A 180 21.52 18.90 4.90
C GLY A 180 22.35 18.73 3.62
N LEU A 181 22.44 19.76 2.78
CA LEU A 181 23.32 19.80 1.62
C LEU A 181 24.31 20.96 1.77
N ASP A 182 25.16 20.87 2.81
CA ASP A 182 26.07 21.95 3.24
C ASP A 182 27.24 22.18 2.25
N ASP A 183 27.50 21.22 1.35
CA ASP A 183 28.53 21.36 0.31
C ASP A 183 28.01 22.03 -0.99
N ALA A 184 26.73 22.43 -1.02
CA ALA A 184 26.09 23.03 -2.18
C ALA A 184 25.56 24.44 -1.85
N ASP A 185 26.48 25.38 -1.62
CA ASP A 185 26.17 26.82 -1.43
C ASP A 185 25.31 27.38 -2.58
N GLU A 186 25.45 26.85 -3.79
CA GLU A 186 24.67 27.23 -4.97
C GLU A 186 23.17 26.94 -4.85
N LEU A 187 22.81 25.99 -3.99
CA LEU A 187 21.42 25.64 -3.69
C LEU A 187 20.88 26.44 -2.50
N GLN A 188 21.72 26.79 -1.53
CA GLN A 188 21.30 27.57 -0.37
C GLN A 188 21.11 29.05 -0.74
N GLY A 189 19.85 29.46 -0.92
CA GLY A 189 19.53 30.87 -1.19
C GLY A 189 19.21 31.19 -2.65
N LEU A 190 18.90 30.18 -3.47
CA LEU A 190 18.23 30.43 -4.74
C LEU A 190 16.94 31.21 -4.47
N SER A 191 16.98 32.48 -4.84
CA SER A 191 15.90 33.44 -4.74
C SER A 191 15.68 33.99 -6.14
N GLU A 192 14.48 33.81 -6.68
CA GLU A 192 14.09 34.58 -7.85
C GLU A 192 13.62 35.97 -7.40
N GLU A 193 14.36 36.99 -7.82
CA GLU A 193 13.94 38.38 -7.71
C GLU A 193 12.79 38.72 -8.66
N LYS A 194 12.46 37.79 -9.58
CA LYS A 194 11.30 37.91 -10.46
C LYS A 194 10.01 37.86 -9.62
N ARG A 195 9.20 38.90 -9.76
CA ARG A 195 7.91 39.04 -9.08
C ARG A 195 6.86 38.23 -9.83
N PHE A 196 6.26 37.27 -9.17
CA PHE A 196 5.19 36.43 -9.72
C PHE A 196 3.81 36.91 -9.27
N ASN A 197 2.83 36.70 -10.13
CA ASN A 197 1.42 37.08 -9.97
C ASN A 197 0.68 36.15 -8.99
N SER A 198 1.19 34.93 -8.75
CA SER A 198 0.62 33.98 -7.79
C SER A 198 1.71 33.21 -7.03
N LYS A 199 1.44 32.87 -5.76
CA LYS A 199 2.30 31.98 -4.95
C LYS A 199 2.56 30.64 -5.64
N GLN A 200 1.57 30.12 -6.35
CA GLN A 200 1.66 28.82 -7.01
C GLN A 200 2.62 28.87 -8.18
N GLU A 201 2.53 29.92 -8.99
CA GLU A 201 3.42 30.16 -10.13
C GLU A 201 4.86 30.39 -9.65
N ALA A 202 5.02 31.19 -8.59
CA ALA A 202 6.31 31.41 -7.95
C ALA A 202 6.95 30.09 -7.48
N LYS A 203 6.15 29.25 -6.80
CA LYS A 203 6.60 27.92 -6.36
C LYS A 203 7.01 27.03 -7.54
N GLU A 204 6.25 27.05 -8.63
CA GLU A 204 6.53 26.26 -9.82
C GLU A 204 7.82 26.68 -10.50
N ALA A 205 8.00 27.98 -10.75
CA ALA A 205 9.22 28.53 -11.36
C ALA A 205 10.48 28.18 -10.54
N MET A 206 10.39 28.32 -9.21
CA MET A 206 11.47 27.91 -8.32
C MET A 206 11.70 26.41 -8.29
N SER A 207 10.63 25.59 -8.34
CA SER A 207 10.78 24.13 -8.40
C SER A 207 11.49 23.71 -9.68
N GLN A 208 11.21 24.37 -10.81
CA GLN A 208 11.87 24.13 -12.08
C GLN A 208 13.36 24.48 -12.04
N LYS A 209 13.72 25.62 -11.45
CA LYS A 209 15.12 26.02 -11.26
C LYS A 209 15.88 25.08 -10.32
N ALA A 210 15.27 24.74 -9.19
CA ALA A 210 15.84 23.80 -8.23
C ALA A 210 16.09 22.42 -8.85
N LEU A 211 15.18 21.93 -9.70
CA LEU A 211 15.37 20.70 -10.45
C LEU A 211 16.58 20.75 -11.37
N ALA A 212 16.73 21.82 -12.16
CA ALA A 212 17.84 21.97 -13.09
C ALA A 212 19.20 21.96 -12.38
N VAL A 213 19.30 22.63 -11.22
CA VAL A 213 20.53 22.61 -10.42
C VAL A 213 20.78 21.22 -9.83
N LEU A 214 19.73 20.52 -9.39
CA LEU A 214 19.86 19.17 -8.85
C LEU A 214 20.22 18.13 -9.93
N ASP A 215 19.77 18.30 -11.17
CA ASP A 215 20.21 17.52 -12.33
C ASP A 215 21.70 17.75 -12.62
N GLU A 216 22.17 19.00 -12.52
CA GLU A 216 23.58 19.33 -12.77
C GLU A 216 24.50 18.77 -11.66
N LEU A 217 24.09 18.87 -10.40
CA LEU A 217 24.85 18.28 -9.28
C LEU A 217 24.89 16.74 -9.31
N GLU A 218 23.85 16.11 -9.86
CA GLU A 218 23.85 14.66 -10.11
C GLU A 218 24.85 14.30 -11.21
N LYS A 219 24.90 15.07 -12.31
CA LYS A 219 25.87 14.86 -13.41
C LYS A 219 27.31 15.08 -12.95
N GLN A 220 27.54 16.06 -12.08
CA GLN A 220 28.85 16.32 -11.48
C GLN A 220 29.25 15.28 -10.43
N GLY A 221 28.36 14.33 -10.11
CA GLY A 221 28.62 13.24 -9.15
C GLY A 221 28.70 13.71 -7.69
N ARG A 222 28.37 14.97 -7.40
CA ARG A 222 28.33 15.52 -6.04
C ARG A 222 27.16 14.98 -5.24
N VAL A 223 26.05 14.70 -5.91
CA VAL A 223 24.86 14.10 -5.32
C VAL A 223 24.66 12.71 -5.92
N GLN A 224 25.19 11.69 -5.26
CA GLN A 224 24.98 10.31 -5.70
C GLN A 224 23.62 9.80 -5.22
N LYS A 225 22.91 9.07 -6.09
CA LYS A 225 21.70 8.33 -5.71
C LYS A 225 22.04 7.49 -4.49
N GLY A 226 21.44 7.83 -3.36
CA GLY A 226 21.65 7.14 -2.10
C GLY A 226 21.33 5.65 -2.27
N GLY A 227 22.36 4.87 -2.59
CA GLY A 227 22.27 3.43 -2.73
C GLY A 227 22.08 2.82 -1.35
N LYS A 228 20.88 2.93 -0.78
CA LYS A 228 20.47 2.36 0.52
C LYS A 228 21.62 2.34 1.55
N SER A 229 22.35 3.44 1.68
CA SER A 229 23.41 3.55 2.67
C SER A 229 22.76 3.89 4.00
N LYS A 230 22.75 2.89 4.86
CA LYS A 230 22.37 2.95 6.27
C LYS A 230 23.20 4.04 6.96
N ASN A 231 22.62 5.22 7.27
CA ASN A 231 23.15 6.07 8.33
C ASN A 231 22.15 7.05 8.95
N LYS A 232 22.27 7.08 10.29
CA LYS A 232 21.85 8.06 11.30
C LYS A 232 20.59 8.91 11.04
N LYS A 233 19.54 8.52 11.76
CA LYS A 233 18.40 9.38 12.11
C LYS A 233 18.81 10.22 13.31
N ASP A 234 19.23 11.45 13.06
CA ASP A 234 19.24 12.53 14.05
C ASP A 234 18.72 13.81 13.39
N ALA A 235 17.92 14.58 14.14
CA ALA A 235 17.13 15.76 13.75
C ALA A 235 16.03 15.53 12.68
N GLY A 236 14.78 15.96 12.81
CA GLY A 236 14.18 16.94 13.73
C GLY A 236 12.88 17.43 13.09
N GLY A 237 11.92 16.53 12.87
CA GLY A 237 10.60 16.88 12.36
C GLY A 237 9.64 17.14 13.52
N GLN A 238 9.19 18.39 13.65
CA GLN A 238 8.15 18.79 14.61
C GLN A 238 6.92 17.90 14.47
N VAL A 239 6.67 17.10 15.51
CA VAL A 239 5.42 16.40 15.74
C VAL A 239 4.42 17.43 16.23
N VAL A 240 3.55 17.90 15.33
CA VAL A 240 2.28 18.50 15.74
C VAL A 240 1.46 17.36 16.35
N GLN A 241 1.41 17.37 17.68
CA GLN A 241 0.73 16.41 18.52
C GLN A 241 -0.79 16.63 18.40
N GLN A 242 -1.40 16.11 17.32
CA GLN A 242 -2.82 15.84 17.34
C GLN A 242 -3.06 14.57 18.13
N VAL A 243 -3.76 14.72 19.25
CA VAL A 243 -4.27 13.64 20.09
C VAL A 243 -5.05 12.68 19.19
N LYS A 244 -4.42 11.57 18.85
CA LYS A 244 -4.98 10.50 18.04
C LYS A 244 -5.87 9.68 18.96
N GLU A 245 -7.12 10.09 19.10
CA GLU A 245 -8.19 9.16 19.45
C GLU A 245 -8.04 7.93 18.57
N GLU A 246 -7.99 6.76 19.18
CA GLU A 246 -7.95 5.46 18.53
C GLU A 246 -9.31 5.22 17.85
N LYS A 247 -9.55 5.97 16.76
CA LYS A 247 -10.68 5.72 15.87
C LYS A 247 -10.44 4.34 15.29
N VAL A 248 -11.25 3.38 15.75
CA VAL A 248 -11.47 2.09 15.08
C VAL A 248 -11.38 2.34 13.58
N PRO A 249 -10.48 1.67 12.83
CA PRO A 249 -10.27 1.94 11.43
C PRO A 249 -11.61 1.89 10.70
N GLY A 250 -12.18 3.08 10.43
CA GLY A 250 -13.48 3.18 9.79
C GLY A 250 -13.44 2.49 8.43
N GLU A 251 -14.54 1.85 8.05
CA GLU A 251 -14.65 1.11 6.79
C GLU A 251 -14.16 1.97 5.63
N ASN A 252 -13.17 1.48 4.88
CA ASN A 252 -12.54 2.23 3.81
C ASN A 252 -13.35 2.15 2.50
N TYR A 253 -14.51 2.81 2.44
CA TYR A 253 -15.40 2.82 1.27
C TYR A 253 -14.72 3.25 -0.04
N VAL A 254 -13.80 4.23 -0.01
CA VAL A 254 -13.03 4.64 -1.22
C VAL A 254 -12.21 3.46 -1.74
N GLY A 255 -11.54 2.73 -0.84
CA GLY A 255 -10.77 1.54 -1.19
C GLY A 255 -11.65 0.40 -1.71
N GLN A 256 -12.78 0.14 -1.03
CA GLN A 256 -13.74 -0.89 -1.43
C GLN A 256 -14.31 -0.61 -2.84
N LEU A 257 -14.70 0.63 -3.12
CA LEU A 257 -15.22 1.04 -4.43
C LEU A 257 -14.16 0.87 -5.53
N LEU A 258 -12.91 1.29 -5.29
CA LEU A 258 -11.81 1.11 -6.24
C LEU A 258 -11.52 -0.37 -6.52
N GLU A 259 -11.60 -1.21 -5.50
CA GLU A 259 -11.41 -2.65 -5.65
C GLU A 259 -12.55 -3.30 -6.42
N PHE A 260 -13.79 -2.87 -6.16
CA PHE A 260 -14.96 -3.32 -6.90
C PHE A 260 -14.82 -3.01 -8.40
N GLN A 261 -14.47 -1.77 -8.75
CA GLN A 261 -14.25 -1.34 -10.13
C GLN A 261 -13.14 -2.15 -10.82
N ARG A 262 -12.02 -2.42 -10.12
CA ARG A 262 -10.97 -3.31 -10.62
C ARG A 262 -11.44 -4.76 -10.80
N ALA A 263 -12.29 -5.26 -9.90
CA ALA A 263 -12.79 -6.62 -9.96
C ALA A 263 -13.78 -6.83 -11.12
N THR A 264 -14.61 -5.82 -11.41
CA THR A 264 -15.58 -5.81 -12.52
C THR A 264 -14.96 -5.44 -13.86
N GLY A 265 -13.73 -4.89 -13.87
CA GLY A 265 -13.08 -4.40 -15.09
C GLY A 265 -13.68 -3.08 -15.58
N SER A 266 -14.31 -2.33 -14.67
CA SER A 266 -14.94 -1.04 -14.96
C SER A 266 -13.92 0.11 -14.81
N PRO A 267 -14.12 1.24 -15.50
CA PRO A 267 -13.25 2.42 -15.39
C PRO A 267 -13.11 2.94 -13.96
N GLN A 268 -12.00 3.62 -13.66
CA GLN A 268 -11.79 4.16 -12.31
C GLN A 268 -12.79 5.29 -12.00
N PRO A 269 -13.33 5.36 -10.76
CA PRO A 269 -14.29 6.37 -10.37
C PRO A 269 -13.64 7.76 -10.35
N THR A 270 -14.34 8.76 -10.89
CA THR A 270 -13.87 10.15 -10.93
C THR A 270 -14.47 10.93 -9.77
N TYR A 271 -13.62 11.53 -8.94
CA TYR A 271 -14.05 12.33 -7.78
C TYR A 271 -13.93 13.83 -8.10
N THR A 272 -15.05 14.53 -7.97
CA THR A 272 -15.13 15.98 -8.13
C THR A 272 -15.28 16.62 -6.76
N ASP A 273 -14.22 17.25 -6.26
CA ASP A 273 -14.22 17.92 -4.97
C ASP A 273 -14.71 19.36 -5.09
N TYR A 274 -15.63 19.71 -4.21
CA TYR A 274 -16.25 21.02 -4.10
C TYR A 274 -15.87 21.64 -2.76
N GLN A 275 -15.47 22.91 -2.75
CA GLN A 275 -15.12 23.62 -1.51
C GLN A 275 -16.07 24.81 -1.29
N SER A 276 -16.60 24.91 -0.07
CA SER A 276 -17.37 26.05 0.41
C SER A 276 -16.79 26.51 1.76
N GLY A 277 -15.95 27.55 1.72
CA GLY A 277 -15.19 28.01 2.88
C GLY A 277 -14.22 26.94 3.40
N GLN A 278 -14.40 26.54 4.67
CA GLN A 278 -13.63 25.48 5.34
C GLN A 278 -14.29 24.09 5.23
N ARG A 279 -15.37 23.98 4.45
CA ARG A 279 -16.11 22.73 4.27
C ARG A 279 -15.90 22.19 2.86
N PHE A 280 -15.95 20.87 2.75
CA PHE A 280 -15.74 20.13 1.52
C PHE A 280 -16.95 19.24 1.25
N ALA A 281 -17.41 19.24 0.01
CA ALA A 281 -18.32 18.25 -0.53
C ALA A 281 -17.61 17.49 -1.65
N CYS A 282 -18.07 16.29 -1.97
CA CYS A 282 -17.50 15.50 -3.05
C CYS A 282 -18.62 14.77 -3.78
N LEU A 283 -18.54 14.76 -5.11
CA LEU A 283 -19.34 13.89 -5.95
C LEU A 283 -18.43 12.86 -6.61
N VAL A 284 -18.91 11.64 -6.74
CA VAL A 284 -18.23 10.57 -7.47
C VAL A 284 -19.07 10.16 -8.68
N THR A 285 -18.45 10.21 -9.86
CA THR A 285 -19.06 9.82 -11.12
C THR A 285 -18.41 8.52 -11.57
N ILE A 286 -19.23 7.53 -11.93
CA ILE A 286 -18.80 6.21 -12.38
C ILE A 286 -19.32 6.04 -13.80
N GLU A 287 -18.42 5.79 -14.75
CA GLU A 287 -18.78 5.64 -16.15
C GLU A 287 -19.80 4.50 -16.34
N GLY A 288 -20.86 4.76 -17.11
CA GLY A 288 -21.98 3.85 -17.31
C GLY A 288 -23.09 3.92 -16.25
N GLN A 289 -22.88 4.61 -15.12
CA GLN A 289 -23.95 4.99 -14.21
C GLN A 289 -24.30 6.44 -14.49
N GLY A 290 -25.46 6.71 -15.10
CA GLY A 290 -25.91 8.08 -15.43
C GLY A 290 -26.22 8.98 -14.23
N GLN A 291 -25.85 8.54 -13.02
CA GLN A 291 -26.10 9.19 -11.75
C GLN A 291 -24.76 9.44 -11.04
N GLU A 292 -24.61 10.66 -10.51
CA GLU A 292 -23.50 11.02 -9.63
C GLU A 292 -23.85 10.59 -8.19
N PHE A 293 -22.87 10.03 -7.48
CA PHE A 293 -23.05 9.60 -6.09
C PHE A 293 -22.41 10.60 -5.13
N GLY A 294 -23.05 10.82 -3.98
CA GLY A 294 -22.67 11.84 -3.01
C GLY A 294 -23.68 12.98 -2.96
N SER A 295 -23.35 14.05 -2.27
CA SER A 295 -24.20 15.24 -2.20
C SER A 295 -23.35 16.50 -2.08
N ILE A 296 -23.69 17.52 -2.86
CA ILE A 296 -23.08 18.86 -2.78
C ILE A 296 -23.47 19.55 -1.46
N GLU A 297 -24.63 19.19 -0.91
CA GLU A 297 -25.17 19.77 0.34
C GLU A 297 -24.54 19.14 1.59
N SER A 298 -23.92 17.96 1.45
CA SER A 298 -23.23 17.27 2.54
C SER A 298 -21.83 17.85 2.76
N LEU A 299 -21.72 18.79 3.70
CA LEU A 299 -20.52 19.59 3.96
C LEU A 299 -19.65 19.00 5.08
N PHE A 300 -18.50 18.43 4.73
CA PHE A 300 -17.54 17.83 5.66
C PHE A 300 -16.40 18.77 6.02
N THR A 301 -15.75 18.54 7.16
CA THR A 301 -14.57 19.31 7.61
C THR A 301 -13.28 18.93 6.88
N SER A 302 -13.27 17.82 6.13
CA SER A 302 -12.09 17.38 5.37
C SER A 302 -12.48 16.75 4.03
N LYS A 303 -11.64 16.95 3.01
CA LYS A 303 -11.80 16.31 1.68
C LYS A 303 -11.87 14.79 1.76
N LYS A 304 -11.08 14.19 2.66
CA LYS A 304 -11.08 12.73 2.87
C LYS A 304 -12.44 12.24 3.35
N ALA A 305 -13.05 12.91 4.32
CA ALA A 305 -14.38 12.55 4.81
C ALA A 305 -15.45 12.73 3.72
N ALA A 306 -15.38 13.81 2.92
CA ALA A 306 -16.30 14.03 1.82
C ALA A 306 -16.22 12.93 0.74
N ARG A 307 -15.00 12.54 0.33
CA ARG A 307 -14.79 11.43 -0.61
C ARG A 307 -15.27 10.09 -0.04
N GLN A 308 -15.06 9.88 1.26
CA GLN A 308 -15.51 8.69 1.96
C GLN A 308 -17.03 8.55 1.92
N ASP A 309 -17.75 9.65 2.15
CA ASP A 309 -19.21 9.71 2.11
C ASP A 309 -19.76 9.50 0.69
N ALA A 310 -19.17 10.17 -0.30
CA ALA A 310 -19.54 9.96 -1.70
C ALA A 310 -19.33 8.50 -2.15
N ALA A 311 -18.20 7.90 -1.77
CA ALA A 311 -17.93 6.48 -2.03
C ALA A 311 -18.91 5.56 -1.29
N ARG A 312 -19.31 5.90 -0.06
CA ARG A 312 -20.32 5.14 0.70
C ARG A 312 -21.66 5.09 -0.05
N HIS A 313 -22.16 6.23 -0.55
CA HIS A 313 -23.41 6.26 -1.33
C HIS A 313 -23.31 5.41 -2.61
N ALA A 314 -22.17 5.43 -3.30
CA ALA A 314 -21.95 4.57 -4.47
C ALA A 314 -21.97 3.07 -4.09
N VAL A 315 -21.31 2.69 -3.01
CA VAL A 315 -21.30 1.30 -2.50
C VAL A 315 -22.70 0.84 -2.09
N GLU A 316 -23.45 1.67 -1.37
CA GLU A 316 -24.84 1.40 -0.98
C GLU A 316 -25.74 1.22 -2.21
N HIS A 317 -25.55 2.04 -3.25
CA HIS A 317 -26.27 1.88 -4.51
C HIS A 317 -25.97 0.53 -5.19
N PHE A 318 -24.69 0.15 -5.34
CA PHE A 318 -24.35 -1.17 -5.92
C PHE A 318 -24.84 -2.36 -5.07
N LYS A 319 -24.88 -2.21 -3.75
CA LYS A 319 -25.49 -3.19 -2.84
C LYS A 319 -26.99 -3.32 -3.09
N SER A 320 -27.70 -2.21 -3.27
CA SER A 320 -29.14 -2.20 -3.56
C SER A 320 -29.48 -2.85 -4.91
N ILE A 321 -28.62 -2.70 -5.92
CA ILE A 321 -28.76 -3.36 -7.24
C ILE A 321 -28.39 -4.86 -7.17
N GLY A 322 -27.74 -5.32 -6.11
CA GLY A 322 -27.27 -6.71 -6.00
C GLY A 322 -26.05 -7.03 -6.88
N THR A 323 -25.35 -6.00 -7.36
CA THR A 323 -24.08 -6.17 -8.10
C THR A 323 -22.87 -6.21 -7.19
N TRP A 324 -23.02 -5.78 -5.93
CA TRP A 324 -21.96 -5.80 -4.94
C TRP A 324 -21.67 -7.24 -4.46
N PRO A 325 -20.40 -7.68 -4.39
CA PRO A 325 -20.08 -9.04 -3.95
C PRO A 325 -20.38 -9.24 -2.45
N ASP A 326 -21.03 -10.35 -2.11
CA ASP A 326 -21.34 -10.71 -0.71
C ASP A 326 -20.09 -10.98 0.15
N ASP A 327 -18.94 -11.31 -0.47
CA ASP A 327 -17.69 -11.58 0.25
C ASP A 327 -16.84 -10.33 0.50
N ALA A 328 -17.38 -9.12 0.30
CA ALA A 328 -16.64 -7.90 0.55
C ALA A 328 -16.38 -7.72 2.06
N THR A 329 -15.18 -8.07 2.52
CA THR A 329 -14.77 -7.81 3.90
C THR A 329 -14.63 -6.31 4.16
N ALA A 330 -15.15 -5.83 5.29
CA ALA A 330 -15.12 -4.41 5.70
C ALA A 330 -13.71 -3.77 5.68
N VAL A 331 -12.66 -4.60 5.82
CA VAL A 331 -11.25 -4.16 5.94
C VAL A 331 -10.54 -4.04 4.58
N GLY A 332 -11.25 -4.25 3.45
CA GLY A 332 -10.69 -4.17 2.09
C GLY A 332 -10.08 -5.50 1.65
N GLY A 333 -10.50 -5.99 0.50
CA GLY A 333 -10.20 -7.34 0.02
C GLY A 333 -11.40 -8.02 -0.63
N ILE A 334 -11.98 -7.43 -1.68
CA ILE A 334 -12.85 -8.14 -2.61
C ILE A 334 -12.00 -9.17 -3.38
N LYS A 335 -11.85 -10.34 -2.76
CA LYS A 335 -11.22 -11.50 -3.40
C LYS A 335 -12.08 -11.89 -4.60
N LYS A 336 -11.53 -11.74 -5.80
CA LYS A 336 -12.18 -12.14 -7.06
C LYS A 336 -12.51 -13.64 -6.96
N LYS A 337 -13.78 -13.99 -6.67
CA LYS A 337 -14.25 -15.37 -6.75
C LYS A 337 -14.05 -15.82 -8.20
N LYS A 338 -13.10 -16.75 -8.41
CA LYS A 338 -12.88 -17.42 -9.69
C LYS A 338 -14.19 -18.08 -10.08
N LYS A 339 -14.95 -17.48 -11.00
CA LYS A 339 -16.18 -18.06 -11.56
C LYS A 339 -15.80 -19.45 -12.08
N LYS A 340 -16.20 -20.50 -11.36
CA LYS A 340 -16.20 -21.85 -11.90
C LYS A 340 -17.14 -21.79 -13.09
N LYS A 341 -16.60 -22.00 -14.29
CA LYS A 341 -17.35 -22.06 -15.54
C LYS A 341 -18.42 -23.15 -15.34
N ALA A 342 -19.67 -22.74 -15.19
CA ALA A 342 -20.78 -23.66 -15.11
C ALA A 342 -20.85 -24.39 -16.46
N GLN A 343 -20.59 -25.69 -16.46
CA GLN A 343 -21.00 -26.53 -17.58
C GLN A 343 -22.54 -26.55 -17.63
N PRO A 344 -23.16 -26.55 -18.81
CA PRO A 344 -24.59 -26.71 -18.94
C PRO A 344 -24.96 -28.14 -18.52
N GLY A 345 -25.60 -28.25 -17.36
CA GLY A 345 -26.10 -29.51 -16.80
C GLY A 345 -27.47 -29.86 -17.39
N ILE A 346 -27.55 -31.06 -17.95
CA ILE A 346 -28.75 -31.84 -18.22
C ILE A 346 -29.39 -32.21 -16.87
N PRO A 347 -30.74 -32.27 -16.73
CA PRO A 347 -31.36 -32.56 -15.44
C PRO A 347 -31.44 -34.08 -15.21
N GLU A 348 -31.02 -34.57 -14.04
CA GLU A 348 -31.86 -35.43 -13.16
C GLU A 348 -31.15 -35.92 -11.89
N MET A 349 -31.90 -35.79 -10.78
CA MET A 349 -32.14 -36.74 -9.68
C MET A 349 -31.10 -37.05 -8.56
N VAL A 350 -31.60 -36.81 -7.34
CA VAL A 350 -31.40 -37.43 -6.00
C VAL A 350 -30.04 -37.47 -5.28
N SER A 351 -30.02 -36.76 -4.14
CA SER A 351 -29.57 -37.12 -2.78
C SER A 351 -28.47 -38.18 -2.56
N ILE A 352 -27.47 -37.84 -1.73
CA ILE A 352 -27.35 -38.28 -0.31
C ILE A 352 -26.11 -37.63 0.32
N SER A 353 -26.28 -37.18 1.56
CA SER A 353 -25.32 -36.52 2.44
C SER A 353 -24.37 -37.51 3.13
N THR A 354 -23.07 -37.21 3.17
CA THR A 354 -22.14 -37.67 4.24
C THR A 354 -20.99 -36.67 4.42
N PRO A 355 -20.58 -36.33 5.66
CA PRO A 355 -19.44 -35.47 5.92
C PRO A 355 -18.19 -36.32 6.21
N ASP A 356 -17.11 -36.12 5.45
CA ASP A 356 -15.78 -36.57 5.89
C ASP A 356 -14.70 -35.53 5.58
N ARG A 357 -13.83 -35.35 6.58
CA ARG A 357 -12.83 -34.29 6.68
C ARG A 357 -11.70 -34.53 5.68
N THR A 358 -11.51 -33.56 4.78
CA THR A 358 -10.28 -33.44 3.97
C THR A 358 -9.50 -32.20 4.39
N PRO A 359 -8.15 -32.26 4.49
CA PRO A 359 -7.34 -31.11 4.83
C PRO A 359 -7.35 -30.10 3.68
N SER A 360 -7.66 -28.85 4.03
CA SER A 360 -7.75 -27.69 3.16
C SER A 360 -6.43 -27.47 2.40
N ILE A 361 -6.44 -27.72 1.09
CA ILE A 361 -5.36 -27.33 0.19
C ILE A 361 -5.38 -25.81 0.07
N ALA A 362 -4.32 -25.18 0.56
CA ALA A 362 -4.06 -23.76 0.48
C ALA A 362 -4.16 -23.28 -0.97
N SER A 363 -4.99 -22.25 -1.17
CA SER A 363 -5.28 -21.65 -2.47
C SER A 363 -4.02 -20.99 -3.04
N THR A 364 -3.55 -21.50 -4.19
CA THR A 364 -2.52 -20.89 -5.03
C THR A 364 -3.04 -19.58 -5.62
N SER A 365 -2.51 -18.46 -5.11
CA SER A 365 -2.71 -17.13 -5.66
C SER A 365 -2.01 -17.03 -7.02
N THR A 366 -2.81 -16.99 -8.10
CA THR A 366 -2.34 -16.71 -9.46
C THR A 366 -2.13 -15.19 -9.58
N THR A 367 -0.97 -14.71 -9.14
CA THR A 367 -0.47 -13.37 -9.48
C THR A 367 0.21 -13.42 -10.84
N SER A 368 0.08 -12.33 -11.60
CA SER A 368 0.83 -12.07 -12.83
C SER A 368 2.34 -12.33 -12.65
N PRO A 369 3.10 -12.65 -13.73
CA PRO A 369 4.48 -13.18 -13.64
C PRO A 369 5.54 -12.22 -13.05
N GLY A 370 5.15 -11.03 -12.61
CA GLY A 370 6.06 -10.07 -12.00
C GLY A 370 6.37 -10.41 -10.55
N THR A 371 7.47 -11.15 -10.33
CA THR A 371 8.17 -11.33 -9.03
C THR A 371 7.38 -12.02 -7.91
N MET A 372 7.13 -13.33 -8.05
CA MET A 372 6.76 -14.16 -6.89
C MET A 372 7.93 -14.23 -5.89
N SER A 373 7.64 -14.12 -4.59
CA SER A 373 8.65 -14.31 -3.51
C SER A 373 9.32 -15.68 -3.59
N PHE A 374 10.58 -15.81 -3.12
CA PHE A 374 11.29 -17.10 -3.19
C PHE A 374 10.57 -18.17 -2.38
N ALA A 375 10.03 -17.81 -1.22
CA ALA A 375 9.25 -18.73 -0.38
C ALA A 375 8.00 -19.28 -1.11
N GLN A 376 7.33 -18.45 -1.91
CA GLN A 376 6.18 -18.87 -2.72
C GLN A 376 6.61 -19.78 -3.89
N GLN A 377 7.75 -19.50 -4.52
CA GLN A 377 8.29 -20.35 -5.56
C GLN A 377 8.69 -21.73 -5.03
N VAL A 378 9.31 -21.81 -3.84
CA VAL A 378 9.62 -23.08 -3.16
C VAL A 378 8.35 -23.89 -2.91
N ALA A 379 7.28 -23.25 -2.40
CA ALA A 379 6.01 -23.93 -2.16
C ALA A 379 5.39 -24.48 -3.45
N SER A 380 5.41 -23.69 -4.54
CA SER A 380 4.92 -24.13 -5.85
C SER A 380 5.73 -25.30 -6.42
N LEU A 381 7.06 -25.24 -6.31
CA LEU A 381 7.96 -26.29 -6.81
C LEU A 381 7.84 -27.58 -5.98
N ALA A 382 7.66 -27.47 -4.66
CA ALA A 382 7.39 -28.60 -3.78
C ALA A 382 6.14 -29.39 -4.22
N VAL A 383 5.05 -28.69 -4.57
CA VAL A 383 3.83 -29.34 -5.09
C VAL A 383 4.11 -30.11 -6.40
N ILE A 384 4.88 -29.52 -7.33
CA ILE A 384 5.27 -30.18 -8.59
C ILE A 384 6.10 -31.44 -8.34
N LEU A 385 6.96 -31.43 -7.31
CA LEU A 385 7.77 -32.58 -6.91
C LEU A 385 7.04 -33.55 -5.97
N ALA A 386 5.74 -33.36 -5.73
CA ALA A 386 4.95 -34.14 -4.78
C ALA A 386 5.59 -34.17 -3.36
N LEU A 387 6.27 -33.10 -2.98
CA LEU A 387 6.80 -32.86 -1.64
C LEU A 387 5.73 -32.15 -0.78
N PRO A 388 5.75 -32.32 0.55
CA PRO A 388 4.83 -31.64 1.46
C PRO A 388 5.12 -30.14 1.48
N THR A 389 4.23 -29.39 2.13
CA THR A 389 4.44 -27.95 2.31
C THR A 389 5.71 -27.69 3.14
N PRO A 390 6.61 -26.78 2.70
CA PRO A 390 7.84 -26.47 3.42
C PRO A 390 7.55 -25.85 4.80
N GLU A 391 8.21 -26.36 5.84
CA GLU A 391 8.17 -25.81 7.20
C GLU A 391 9.45 -25.02 7.49
N TRP A 392 9.29 -23.78 7.95
CA TRP A 392 10.41 -22.88 8.25
C TRP A 392 10.67 -22.85 9.75
N GLN A 393 11.80 -23.39 10.20
CA GLN A 393 12.18 -23.36 11.61
C GLN A 393 13.11 -22.17 11.88
N TYR A 394 12.77 -21.36 12.89
CA TYR A 394 13.54 -20.18 13.29
C TYR A 394 14.22 -20.46 14.63
N THR A 395 15.54 -20.30 14.66
CA THR A 395 16.33 -20.29 15.89
C THR A 395 16.85 -18.88 16.11
N SER A 396 16.50 -18.25 17.24
CA SER A 396 16.99 -16.91 17.56
C SER A 396 18.43 -16.99 18.07
N HIS A 397 19.27 -16.03 17.70
CA HIS A 397 20.65 -15.98 18.18
C HIS A 397 20.68 -15.65 19.69
N PRO A 398 21.51 -16.34 20.51
CA PRO A 398 21.51 -16.16 21.96
C PRO A 398 21.91 -14.75 22.41
N ASN A 399 22.75 -14.06 21.63
CA ASN A 399 23.28 -12.74 22.00
C ASN A 399 22.48 -11.56 21.41
N ASP A 400 21.63 -11.78 20.40
CA ASP A 400 20.84 -10.70 19.79
C ASP A 400 19.52 -11.25 19.21
N PRO A 401 18.35 -10.84 19.74
CA PRO A 401 17.05 -11.35 19.32
C PRO A 401 16.66 -10.94 17.89
N ASN A 402 17.36 -9.98 17.26
CA ASN A 402 17.07 -9.54 15.90
C ASN A 402 17.75 -10.40 14.83
N PHE A 403 18.73 -11.21 15.20
CA PHE A 403 19.38 -12.16 14.30
C PHE A 403 18.72 -13.53 14.40
N HIS A 404 18.35 -14.07 13.25
CA HIS A 404 17.69 -15.36 13.15
C HIS A 404 18.50 -16.31 12.26
N THR A 405 18.59 -17.55 12.71
CA THR A 405 18.99 -18.70 11.91
C THR A 405 17.72 -19.40 11.43
N VAL A 406 17.61 -19.67 10.14
CA VAL A 406 16.43 -20.29 9.53
C VAL A 406 16.84 -21.47 8.67
N SER A 407 16.10 -22.57 8.79
CA SER A 407 16.23 -23.75 7.94
C SER A 407 14.85 -24.23 7.47
N CYS A 408 14.80 -24.82 6.27
CA CYS A 408 13.59 -25.38 5.67
C CYS A 408 13.56 -26.88 5.89
N PHE A 409 12.39 -27.43 6.26
CA PHE A 409 12.16 -28.86 6.45
C PHE A 409 10.96 -29.35 5.64
N PHE A 410 11.06 -30.57 5.09
CA PHE A 410 9.97 -31.31 4.45
C PHE A 410 9.68 -32.57 5.25
N ARG A 411 8.54 -32.62 5.95
CA ARG A 411 8.18 -33.72 6.85
C ARG A 411 7.95 -35.04 6.09
N GLY A 412 8.59 -36.13 6.52
CA GLY A 412 8.31 -37.48 6.02
C GLY A 412 8.71 -37.75 4.56
N GLN A 413 9.71 -37.04 4.02
CA GLN A 413 10.19 -37.20 2.64
C GLN A 413 11.60 -37.78 2.52
N GLY A 414 11.97 -38.71 3.42
CA GLY A 414 13.16 -39.55 3.26
C GLY A 414 14.44 -38.74 2.99
N PRO A 415 15.12 -38.88 1.83
CA PRO A 415 16.36 -38.14 1.54
C PRO A 415 16.25 -36.61 1.59
N HIS A 416 15.03 -36.06 1.54
CA HIS A 416 14.75 -34.63 1.61
C HIS A 416 14.30 -34.18 3.02
N GLU A 417 14.27 -35.09 3.99
CA GLU A 417 13.93 -34.85 5.39
C GLU A 417 15.17 -34.34 6.14
N GLY A 418 15.60 -33.13 5.81
CA GLY A 418 16.73 -32.49 6.46
C GLY A 418 16.61 -30.96 6.44
N PRO A 419 17.44 -30.26 7.24
CA PRO A 419 17.53 -28.81 7.14
C PRO A 419 18.13 -28.43 5.77
N ILE A 420 17.27 -27.97 4.87
CA ILE A 420 17.67 -27.49 3.56
C ILE A 420 17.82 -25.98 3.62
N GLY A 421 18.89 -25.49 2.99
CA GLY A 421 19.13 -24.05 2.84
C GLY A 421 19.29 -23.31 4.16
N GLU A 422 19.96 -23.91 5.15
CA GLU A 422 20.20 -23.25 6.45
C GLU A 422 20.99 -21.94 6.28
N VAL A 423 20.43 -20.85 6.78
CA VAL A 423 21.10 -19.54 6.81
C VAL A 423 21.20 -19.08 8.25
N ARG A 424 22.39 -18.67 8.67
CA ARG A 424 22.69 -18.20 10.04
C ARG A 424 22.85 -16.70 10.09
N ASN A 425 22.52 -16.11 11.25
CA ASN A 425 22.80 -14.71 11.58
C ASN A 425 22.27 -13.69 10.54
N ILE A 426 21.02 -13.85 10.12
CA ILE A 426 20.35 -12.86 9.27
C ILE A 426 19.49 -11.92 10.11
N TYR A 427 19.70 -10.62 9.92
CA TYR A 427 18.92 -9.59 10.59
C TYR A 427 17.48 -9.56 10.05
N GLY A 428 16.51 -9.83 10.94
CA GLY A 428 15.08 -9.78 10.66
C GLY A 428 14.49 -11.07 10.04
N LYS A 429 13.36 -11.53 10.59
CA LYS A 429 12.68 -12.78 10.21
C LYS A 429 12.33 -12.86 8.72
N LYS A 430 11.85 -11.77 8.13
CA LYS A 430 11.45 -11.73 6.71
C LYS A 430 12.64 -11.97 5.78
N LYS A 431 13.77 -11.30 6.04
CA LYS A 431 14.99 -11.44 5.23
C LYS A 431 15.61 -12.83 5.40
N ALA A 432 15.64 -13.34 6.63
CA ALA A 432 16.13 -14.68 6.92
C ALA A 432 15.33 -15.77 6.18
N LYS A 433 14.00 -15.63 6.13
CA LYS A 433 13.13 -16.54 5.39
C LYS A 433 13.37 -16.49 3.88
N GLU A 434 13.50 -15.30 3.29
CA GLU A 434 13.75 -15.18 1.84
C GLU A 434 15.10 -15.75 1.43
N GLU A 435 16.17 -15.51 2.20
CA GLU A 435 17.49 -16.10 1.89
C GLU A 435 17.49 -17.63 2.04
N CYS A 436 16.85 -18.16 3.09
CA CYS A 436 16.67 -19.61 3.26
C CYS A 436 15.85 -20.20 2.10
N ALA A 437 14.80 -19.50 1.66
CA ALA A 437 13.99 -19.91 0.52
C ALA A 437 14.77 -19.89 -0.80
N ARG A 438 15.68 -18.92 -1.00
CA ARG A 438 16.55 -18.87 -2.18
C ARG A 438 17.42 -20.11 -2.29
N LEU A 439 18.11 -20.50 -1.20
CA LEU A 439 18.93 -21.72 -1.19
C LEU A 439 18.10 -23.00 -1.35
N THR A 440 16.92 -23.04 -0.73
CA THR A 440 16.00 -24.18 -0.86
C THR A 440 15.49 -24.33 -2.29
N LEU A 441 15.23 -23.21 -2.97
CA LEU A 441 14.77 -23.20 -4.35
C LEU A 441 15.81 -23.78 -5.32
N ASP A 442 17.08 -23.41 -5.15
CA ASP A 442 18.18 -23.94 -5.96
C ASP A 442 18.30 -25.46 -5.78
N TYR A 443 18.24 -25.95 -4.54
CA TYR A 443 18.21 -27.39 -4.25
C TYR A 443 17.02 -28.10 -4.93
N LEU A 444 15.80 -27.54 -4.84
CA LEU A 444 14.62 -28.17 -5.44
C LEU A 444 14.69 -28.20 -6.98
N LYS A 445 15.34 -27.23 -7.62
CA LYS A 445 15.60 -27.26 -9.07
C LYS A 445 16.51 -28.42 -9.44
N GLU A 446 17.58 -28.66 -8.69
CA GLU A 446 18.46 -29.82 -8.91
C GLU A 446 17.72 -31.15 -8.74
N VAL A 447 16.85 -31.26 -7.73
CA VAL A 447 16.03 -32.47 -7.53
C VAL A 447 15.08 -32.68 -8.71
N ARG A 448 14.48 -31.61 -9.23
CA ARG A 448 13.63 -31.67 -10.43
C ARG A 448 14.42 -32.15 -11.64
N GLU A 449 15.60 -31.59 -11.87
CA GLU A 449 16.47 -31.97 -12.98
C GLU A 449 16.89 -33.44 -12.88
N LYS A 450 17.29 -33.92 -11.70
CA LYS A 450 17.64 -35.34 -11.47
C LYS A 450 16.46 -36.28 -11.78
N ARG A 451 15.23 -35.92 -11.38
CA ARG A 451 14.04 -36.72 -11.70
C ARG A 451 13.73 -36.73 -13.19
N VAL A 452 13.89 -35.61 -13.88
CA VAL A 452 13.69 -35.52 -15.34
C VAL A 452 14.75 -36.32 -16.08
N ALA A 453 16.02 -36.21 -15.71
CA ALA A 453 17.12 -36.95 -16.31
C ALA A 453 16.94 -38.47 -16.13
N TYR A 454 16.59 -38.90 -14.91
CA TYR A 454 16.29 -40.30 -14.63
C TYR A 454 15.08 -40.80 -15.43
N GLY A 455 14.01 -40.02 -15.51
CA GLY A 455 12.84 -40.35 -16.32
C GLY A 455 13.17 -40.47 -17.81
N ALA A 456 14.01 -39.57 -18.34
CA ALA A 456 14.47 -39.61 -19.73
C ALA A 456 15.34 -40.85 -20.01
N GLU A 457 16.24 -41.22 -19.09
CA GLU A 457 17.07 -42.42 -19.20
C GLU A 457 16.22 -43.70 -19.18
N VAL A 458 15.25 -43.79 -18.26
CA VAL A 458 14.31 -44.92 -18.18
C VAL A 458 13.47 -45.03 -19.46
N MET A 459 12.95 -43.92 -19.97
CA MET A 459 12.19 -43.92 -21.24
C MET A 459 13.04 -44.36 -22.43
N LYS A 460 14.30 -43.92 -22.50
CA LYS A 460 15.24 -44.35 -23.54
C LYS A 460 15.49 -45.86 -23.49
N GLY A 461 15.56 -46.46 -22.29
CA GLY A 461 15.70 -47.91 -22.12
C GLY A 461 14.47 -48.71 -22.56
N ILE A 462 13.26 -48.13 -22.41
CA ILE A 462 12.00 -48.78 -22.81
C ILE A 462 11.81 -48.75 -24.32
N THR A 463 12.15 -47.64 -25.01
CA THR A 463 12.08 -47.56 -26.48
C THR A 463 13.05 -48.53 -27.17
N GLY A 464 14.16 -48.90 -26.51
CA GLY A 464 15.06 -49.94 -27.00
C GLY A 464 14.47 -51.36 -27.02
N ALA A 465 13.30 -51.59 -26.39
CA ALA A 465 12.58 -52.86 -26.46
C ALA A 465 11.70 -53.03 -27.71
N GLU A 466 11.70 -52.04 -28.62
CA GLU A 466 11.05 -52.11 -29.93
C GLU A 466 11.67 -53.16 -30.87
N GLY A 467 12.81 -53.76 -30.49
CA GLY A 467 13.40 -54.91 -31.18
C GLY A 467 12.72 -56.27 -30.92
N VAL A 468 11.76 -56.37 -30.00
CA VAL A 468 11.11 -57.66 -29.65
C VAL A 468 9.68 -57.79 -30.21
N LEU A 469 9.09 -56.70 -30.72
CA LEU A 469 7.77 -56.73 -31.36
C LEU A 469 7.81 -56.98 -32.88
N ALA A 470 8.99 -57.09 -33.49
CA ALA A 470 9.14 -57.49 -34.90
C ALA A 470 8.69 -58.94 -35.19
N ALA A 471 8.30 -59.72 -34.17
CA ALA A 471 7.72 -61.06 -34.34
C ALA A 471 6.17 -61.09 -34.29
N ALA A 472 5.48 -59.98 -34.02
CA ALA A 472 4.03 -60.01 -33.76
C ALA A 472 3.25 -58.76 -34.23
N ALA A 473 3.51 -58.24 -35.43
CA ALA A 473 2.54 -57.43 -36.19
C ALA A 473 2.93 -57.53 -37.68
N GLY A 474 2.08 -57.97 -38.60
CA GLY A 474 0.71 -57.50 -38.78
C GLY A 474 0.78 -56.22 -39.62
N LYS A 475 0.38 -56.32 -40.89
CA LYS A 475 0.59 -55.36 -41.99
C LYS A 475 0.31 -53.88 -41.62
N PRO A 476 1.15 -52.93 -42.09
CA PRO A 476 0.90 -51.50 -41.92
C PRO A 476 -0.24 -51.02 -42.82
N VAL A 477 -1.06 -50.09 -42.29
CA VAL A 477 -2.06 -49.32 -43.02
C VAL A 477 -1.42 -47.95 -43.31
N GLU A 478 -1.31 -47.59 -44.58
CA GLU A 478 -0.41 -46.54 -45.12
C GLU A 478 -0.92 -45.08 -45.01
N ASP A 479 -1.99 -44.77 -44.26
CA ASP A 479 -2.69 -43.49 -44.44
C ASP A 479 -2.49 -42.41 -43.35
N GLU A 480 -1.72 -42.63 -42.28
CA GLU A 480 -1.57 -41.62 -41.20
C GLU A 480 -0.34 -40.68 -41.33
N GLU A 481 0.67 -41.01 -42.14
CA GLU A 481 1.90 -40.19 -42.24
C GLU A 481 1.74 -38.86 -43.00
N LYS A 482 0.65 -38.70 -43.76
CA LYS A 482 0.41 -37.45 -44.51
C LYS A 482 -0.07 -36.29 -43.64
N ASN A 483 -0.82 -36.57 -42.57
CA ASN A 483 -1.44 -35.50 -41.77
C ASN A 483 -0.43 -34.74 -40.89
N VAL A 484 0.62 -35.42 -40.41
CA VAL A 484 1.61 -34.79 -39.50
C VAL A 484 2.53 -33.82 -40.24
N ARG A 485 2.78 -34.03 -41.55
CA ARG A 485 3.60 -33.11 -42.34
C ARG A 485 2.89 -31.80 -42.69
N GLU A 486 1.57 -31.82 -42.82
CA GLU A 486 0.78 -30.63 -43.14
C GLU A 486 0.67 -29.69 -41.92
N ASP A 487 0.45 -30.25 -40.72
CA ASP A 487 0.38 -29.46 -39.48
C ASP A 487 1.70 -28.77 -39.11
N VAL A 488 2.85 -29.43 -39.35
CA VAL A 488 4.17 -28.83 -39.08
C VAL A 488 4.51 -27.73 -40.09
N ALA A 489 4.02 -27.82 -41.33
CA ALA A 489 4.20 -26.78 -42.34
C ALA A 489 3.35 -25.54 -42.03
N ALA A 490 2.10 -25.72 -41.59
CA ALA A 490 1.20 -24.63 -41.23
C ALA A 490 1.72 -23.83 -40.01
N MET A 491 2.26 -24.51 -39.01
CA MET A 491 2.78 -23.87 -37.81
C MET A 491 4.02 -22.99 -38.08
N ARG A 492 4.85 -23.39 -39.06
CA ARG A 492 6.04 -22.64 -39.48
C ARG A 492 5.73 -21.42 -40.35
N GLN A 493 4.58 -21.40 -41.01
CA GLN A 493 4.12 -20.26 -41.78
C GLN A 493 3.54 -19.18 -40.87
N PHE A 494 2.82 -19.57 -39.82
CA PHE A 494 2.30 -18.65 -38.81
C PHE A 494 3.41 -17.91 -38.03
N GLU A 495 4.52 -18.61 -37.72
CA GLU A 495 5.67 -18.00 -37.02
C GLU A 495 6.38 -16.94 -37.88
N ARG A 496 6.39 -17.10 -39.21
CA ARG A 496 6.99 -16.13 -40.15
C ARG A 496 6.13 -14.87 -40.32
N GLU A 497 4.81 -15.02 -40.40
CA GLU A 497 3.88 -13.88 -40.49
C GLU A 497 3.89 -13.04 -39.20
N MET A 498 4.14 -13.66 -38.04
CA MET A 498 4.22 -12.94 -36.77
C MET A 498 5.51 -12.12 -36.62
N GLU A 499 6.61 -12.57 -37.24
CA GLU A 499 7.89 -11.86 -37.23
C GLU A 499 7.86 -10.64 -38.18
N GLU A 500 7.25 -10.80 -39.36
CA GLU A 500 7.10 -9.74 -40.38
C GLU A 500 6.19 -8.59 -39.91
N SER A 501 5.18 -8.88 -39.08
CA SER A 501 4.31 -7.85 -38.48
C SER A 501 5.01 -6.97 -37.43
N SER A 502 6.17 -7.38 -36.92
CA SER A 502 6.86 -6.62 -35.85
C SER A 502 7.84 -5.56 -36.37
N GLU A 503 8.27 -5.67 -37.63
CA GLU A 503 9.20 -4.72 -38.24
C GLU A 503 8.48 -3.49 -38.80
N GLU A 504 7.23 -3.61 -39.24
CA GLU A 504 6.44 -2.48 -39.78
C GLU A 504 6.03 -1.45 -38.70
N ASP A 505 5.89 -1.89 -37.44
CA ASP A 505 5.54 -1.00 -36.31
C ASP A 505 6.74 -0.17 -35.80
N GLU A 506 7.98 -0.59 -36.06
CA GLU A 506 9.18 0.18 -35.70
C GLU A 506 9.47 1.32 -36.69
N GLU A 507 9.21 1.14 -37.99
CA GLU A 507 9.41 2.21 -38.99
C GLU A 507 8.41 3.36 -38.84
N MET A 508 7.17 3.09 -38.42
CA MET A 508 6.15 4.13 -38.23
C MET A 508 6.44 5.05 -37.04
N PHE A 509 7.24 4.58 -36.07
CA PHE A 509 7.59 5.38 -34.88
C PHE A 509 8.80 6.30 -35.12
N ALA A 510 9.67 5.97 -36.08
CA ALA A 510 10.82 6.79 -36.43
C ALA A 510 10.43 8.08 -37.17
N ASP A 511 9.43 8.01 -38.06
CA ASP A 511 8.99 9.14 -38.89
C ASP A 511 8.23 10.22 -38.07
N ALA A 512 7.72 9.86 -36.88
CA ALA A 512 7.03 10.79 -35.98
C ALA A 512 7.97 11.62 -35.08
N MET A 513 9.27 11.28 -34.99
CA MET A 513 10.24 12.02 -34.19
C MET A 513 11.08 13.03 -34.97
N GLU A 514 10.90 13.13 -36.29
CA GLU A 514 11.65 14.07 -37.14
C GLU A 514 10.85 15.32 -37.58
N GLY A 515 9.65 15.53 -37.02
CA GLY A 515 8.75 16.67 -37.32
C GLY A 515 8.71 17.79 -36.28
#